data_AF-A0A0L8GPW4-F1
#
_entry.id   AF-A0A0L8GPW4-F1
#
_cell.length_a   1.000
_cell.length_b   1.000
_cell.length_c   1.000
_cell.angle_alpha   90.00
_cell.angle_beta   90.00
_cell.angle_gamma   90.00
#
_symmetry.space_group_name_H-M   'P 1'
#
loop_
_entity.id
_entity.type
_entity.pdbx_description
1 polymer ?
#
loop_
_entity_poly.entity_id
_entity_poly.type
_entity_poly.pdbx_seq_one_letter_code
_entity_poly.pdbx_strand_id
1 'polypeptide(L)'
;MATIQTAKAVMRKKCRHTLSLIPDEDKIRQSEIISRKLMNLPEFEASKRISIYLSTTDEVRTESIMKKILASNKTCFIPHYSGTSMKMVALKSLEDYENLPLTNWNIKQPSDDDIRTDALETGGLDLIVMPGLAFSLAGARLGRGKGYYDAYLKKCYEYGNKPITIALCFHQMLFDNIPVIPGSDMFVNKVIYPDEADLMESRTR
;
A
#
# COMPACT_ATOMS: atom_id res chain seq x y z
N MET A 1 -7.04 23.82 -9.96
CA MET A 1 -6.75 22.36 -10.04
C MET A 1 -5.56 22.04 -10.94
N ALA A 2 -5.44 22.62 -12.15
CA ALA A 2 -4.32 22.37 -13.06
C ALA A 2 -2.93 22.58 -12.44
N THR A 3 -2.72 23.68 -11.69
CA THR A 3 -1.45 23.97 -11.01
C THR A 3 -1.04 22.89 -10.00
N ILE A 4 -2.01 22.33 -9.26
CA ILE A 4 -1.76 21.26 -8.28
C ILE A 4 -1.43 19.95 -9.00
N GLN A 5 -2.09 19.65 -10.12
CA GLN A 5 -1.77 18.47 -10.94
C GLN A 5 -0.35 18.55 -11.50
N THR A 6 0.07 19.73 -11.98
CA THR A 6 1.45 19.98 -12.43
C THR A 6 2.44 19.80 -11.28
N ALA A 7 2.17 20.37 -10.10
CA ALA A 7 3.03 20.20 -8.92
C ALA A 7 3.17 18.72 -8.53
N LYS A 8 2.08 17.95 -8.55
CA LYS A 8 2.12 16.50 -8.33
C LYS A 8 2.95 15.77 -9.38
N ALA A 9 2.81 16.13 -10.67
CA ALA A 9 3.58 15.49 -11.74
C ALA A 9 5.09 15.71 -11.56
N VAL A 10 5.50 16.94 -11.20
CA VAL A 10 6.88 17.28 -10.86
C VAL A 10 7.35 16.46 -9.66
N MET A 11 6.56 16.38 -8.59
CA MET A 11 6.90 15.61 -7.40
C MET A 11 7.02 14.11 -7.69
N ARG A 12 6.15 13.52 -8.52
CA ARG A 12 6.27 12.11 -8.95
C ARG A 12 7.55 11.85 -9.73
N LYS A 13 8.02 12.81 -10.53
CA LYS A 13 9.32 12.70 -11.23
C LYS A 13 10.48 12.69 -10.21
N LYS A 14 10.44 13.61 -9.23
CA LYS A 14 11.41 13.65 -8.13
C LYS A 14 11.43 12.33 -7.34
N CYS A 15 10.27 11.83 -6.92
CA CYS A 15 10.17 10.59 -6.12
C CYS A 15 10.73 9.39 -6.87
N ARG A 16 10.40 9.23 -8.16
CA ARG A 16 10.96 8.14 -8.98
C ARG A 16 12.48 8.22 -9.09
N HIS A 17 13.02 9.43 -9.27
CA HIS A 17 14.47 9.61 -9.27
C HIS A 17 15.08 9.24 -7.92
N THR A 18 14.53 9.73 -6.81
CA THR A 18 15.03 9.38 -5.47
C THR A 18 14.94 7.89 -5.20
N LEU A 19 13.83 7.21 -5.55
CA LEU A 19 13.67 5.76 -5.42
C LEU A 19 14.72 4.97 -6.21
N SER A 20 15.09 5.45 -7.40
CA SER A 20 16.14 4.82 -8.22
C SER A 20 17.54 4.95 -7.63
N LEU A 21 17.74 5.88 -6.67
CA LEU A 21 19.01 6.07 -5.98
C LEU A 21 19.10 5.27 -4.67
N ILE A 22 18.00 4.67 -4.20
CA ILE A 22 18.02 3.82 -3.01
C ILE A 22 18.54 2.44 -3.43
N PRO A 23 19.67 1.95 -2.87
CA PRO A 23 20.15 0.60 -3.14
C PRO A 23 19.10 -0.45 -2.77
N ASP A 24 19.05 -1.56 -3.52
CA ASP A 24 18.05 -2.60 -3.27
C ASP A 24 18.22 -3.27 -1.90
N GLU A 25 19.46 -3.41 -1.41
CA GLU A 25 19.73 -3.87 -0.04
C GLU A 25 19.13 -2.94 1.02
N ASP A 26 19.21 -1.62 0.80
CA ASP A 26 18.58 -0.64 1.69
C ASP A 26 17.05 -0.70 1.61
N LYS A 27 16.47 -0.94 0.42
CA LYS A 27 15.02 -1.16 0.29
C LYS A 27 14.58 -2.41 1.04
N ILE A 28 15.35 -3.50 0.98
CA ILE A 28 15.09 -4.74 1.72
C ILE A 28 15.12 -4.46 3.22
N ARG A 29 16.21 -3.89 3.71
CA ARG A 29 16.42 -3.57 5.14
C ARG A 29 15.30 -2.68 5.69
N GLN A 30 14.96 -1.62 4.97
CA GLN A 30 13.85 -0.74 5.36
C GLN A 30 12.52 -1.48 5.34
N SER A 31 12.27 -2.34 4.36
CA SER A 31 11.03 -3.14 4.30
C SER A 31 10.89 -4.06 5.50
N GLU A 32 11.97 -4.68 5.97
CA GLU A 32 11.94 -5.53 7.17
C GLU A 32 11.59 -4.74 8.45
N ILE A 33 12.19 -3.56 8.62
CA ILE A 33 11.88 -2.67 9.75
C ILE A 33 10.39 -2.27 9.71
N ILE A 34 9.93 -1.82 8.53
CA ILE A 34 8.54 -1.39 8.33
C ILE A 34 7.57 -2.55 8.59
N SER A 35 7.87 -3.75 8.10
CA SER A 35 7.05 -4.95 8.34
C SER A 35 6.96 -5.27 9.82
N ARG A 36 8.08 -5.25 10.56
CA ARG A 36 8.07 -5.44 12.02
C ARG A 36 7.23 -4.39 12.72
N LYS A 37 7.40 -3.10 12.37
CA LYS A 37 6.62 -2.00 12.94
C LYS A 37 5.13 -2.18 12.69
N LEU A 38 4.71 -2.49 11.45
CA LEU A 38 3.30 -2.74 11.12
C LEU A 38 2.72 -3.91 11.90
N MET A 39 3.41 -5.05 11.93
CA MET A 39 2.91 -6.27 12.58
C MET A 39 2.78 -6.14 14.10
N ASN A 40 3.49 -5.18 14.72
CA ASN A 40 3.40 -4.88 16.15
C ASN A 40 2.32 -3.85 16.50
N LEU A 41 1.58 -3.32 15.52
CA LEU A 41 0.52 -2.35 15.79
C LEU A 41 -0.76 -3.02 16.32
N PRO A 42 -1.44 -2.42 17.31
CA PRO A 42 -2.73 -2.92 17.79
C PRO A 42 -3.79 -2.92 16.68
N GLU A 43 -3.75 -1.96 15.76
CA GLU A 43 -4.67 -1.91 14.62
C GLU A 43 -4.49 -3.11 13.67
N PHE A 44 -3.25 -3.58 13.47
CA PHE A 44 -2.98 -4.77 12.67
C PHE A 44 -3.44 -6.03 13.39
N GLU A 45 -3.18 -6.13 14.70
CA GLU A 45 -3.56 -7.29 15.51
C GLU A 45 -5.09 -7.43 15.61
N ALA A 46 -5.81 -6.34 15.83
CA ALA A 46 -7.27 -6.34 15.93
C ALA A 46 -7.98 -6.63 14.59
N SER A 47 -7.34 -6.37 13.46
CA SER A 47 -7.96 -6.51 12.14
C SER A 47 -8.10 -7.98 11.71
N LYS A 48 -9.29 -8.37 11.24
CA LYS A 48 -9.56 -9.71 10.69
C LYS A 48 -9.53 -9.72 9.17
N ARG A 49 -9.91 -8.61 8.53
CA ARG A 49 -10.02 -8.49 7.07
C ARG A 49 -9.05 -7.40 6.60
N ILE A 50 -7.92 -7.82 6.04
CA ILE A 50 -6.80 -6.92 5.71
C ILE A 50 -6.58 -6.93 4.21
N SER A 51 -6.57 -5.74 3.60
CA SER A 51 -6.09 -5.55 2.25
C SER A 51 -4.60 -5.19 2.27
N ILE A 52 -3.82 -5.85 1.41
CA ILE A 52 -2.40 -5.57 1.20
C ILE A 52 -2.06 -5.55 -0.29
N TYR A 53 -1.28 -4.56 -0.71
CA TYR A 53 -0.79 -4.51 -2.08
C TYR A 53 0.34 -5.52 -2.30
N LEU A 54 0.47 -6.00 -3.53
CA LEU A 54 1.59 -6.83 -3.96
C LEU A 54 2.68 -5.91 -4.53
N SER A 55 3.77 -5.76 -3.79
CA SER A 55 4.78 -4.72 -3.99
C SER A 55 5.51 -4.85 -5.32
N THR A 56 5.70 -3.71 -6.00
CA THR A 56 6.65 -3.56 -7.11
C THR A 56 8.07 -3.26 -6.62
N THR A 57 9.06 -3.18 -7.52
CA THR A 57 10.48 -2.89 -7.19
C THR A 57 10.71 -1.52 -6.54
N ASP A 58 9.75 -0.61 -6.70
CA ASP A 58 9.80 0.77 -6.21
C ASP A 58 8.95 0.98 -4.95
N GLU A 59 8.45 -0.11 -4.36
CA GLU A 59 7.58 -0.08 -3.18
C GLU A 59 8.20 -0.87 -2.04
N VAL A 60 7.72 -0.60 -0.82
CA VAL A 60 8.09 -1.39 0.36
C VAL A 60 7.65 -2.83 0.12
N ARG A 61 8.53 -3.79 0.37
CA ARG A 61 8.23 -5.21 0.14
C ARG A 61 7.19 -5.70 1.15
N THR A 62 6.08 -6.20 0.64
CA THR A 62 4.92 -6.62 1.47
C THR A 62 4.79 -8.12 1.65
N GLU A 63 5.64 -8.92 1.00
CA GLU A 63 5.52 -10.38 0.97
C GLU A 63 5.54 -11.01 2.38
N SER A 64 6.42 -10.53 3.27
CA SER A 64 6.50 -11.03 4.65
C SER A 64 5.24 -10.72 5.46
N ILE A 65 4.64 -9.55 5.25
CA ILE A 65 3.37 -9.16 5.88
C ILE A 65 2.23 -10.02 5.34
N MET A 66 2.15 -10.21 4.02
CA MET A 66 1.15 -11.07 3.38
C MET A 66 1.23 -12.51 3.92
N LYS A 67 2.44 -13.08 3.98
CA LYS A 67 2.67 -14.40 4.58
C LYS A 67 2.19 -14.46 6.03
N LYS A 68 2.43 -13.42 6.83
CA LYS A 68 1.92 -13.35 8.21
C LYS A 68 0.39 -13.29 8.27
N ILE A 69 -0.27 -12.54 7.39
CA ILE A 69 -1.73 -12.46 7.33
C ILE A 69 -2.31 -13.85 7.03
N LEU A 70 -1.80 -14.52 5.99
CA LEU A 70 -2.25 -15.85 5.56
C LEU A 70 -1.99 -16.94 6.60
N ALA A 71 -0.91 -16.84 7.37
CA ALA A 71 -0.59 -17.77 8.45
C ALA A 71 -1.37 -17.51 9.76
N SER A 72 -2.19 -16.45 9.80
CA SER A 72 -2.98 -16.06 10.97
C SER A 72 -4.48 -16.32 10.72
N ASN A 73 -5.32 -16.18 11.74
CA ASN A 73 -6.78 -16.26 11.58
C ASN A 73 -7.37 -14.95 10.99
N LYS A 74 -6.80 -14.49 9.87
CA LYS A 74 -7.14 -13.25 9.16
C LYS A 74 -7.38 -13.56 7.69
N THR A 75 -8.27 -12.82 7.04
CA THR A 75 -8.51 -12.91 5.59
C THR A 75 -7.64 -11.87 4.87
N CYS A 76 -6.83 -12.34 3.92
CA CYS A 76 -5.99 -11.50 3.09
C CYS A 76 -6.73 -11.10 1.82
N PHE A 77 -6.78 -9.81 1.52
CA PHE A 77 -7.30 -9.28 0.27
C PHE A 77 -6.18 -8.58 -0.51
N ILE A 78 -6.19 -8.72 -1.83
CA ILE A 78 -5.22 -8.06 -2.72
C ILE A 78 -5.95 -7.22 -3.78
N PRO A 79 -5.32 -6.15 -4.31
CA PRO A 79 -5.89 -5.38 -5.39
C PRO A 79 -6.07 -6.22 -6.66
N HIS A 80 -7.24 -6.12 -7.28
CA HIS A 80 -7.50 -6.58 -8.65
C HIS A 80 -7.91 -5.39 -9.50
N TYR A 81 -7.13 -5.12 -10.55
CA TYR A 81 -7.34 -3.98 -11.44
C TYR A 81 -8.09 -4.42 -12.70
N SER A 82 -9.17 -3.71 -13.04
CA SER A 82 -9.92 -3.93 -14.28
C SER A 82 -10.32 -2.59 -14.89
N GLY A 83 -9.67 -2.22 -16.00
CA GLY A 83 -9.87 -0.94 -16.69
C GLY A 83 -9.55 0.25 -15.78
N THR A 84 -10.58 1.02 -15.43
CA THR A 84 -10.49 2.18 -14.50
C THR A 84 -10.95 1.84 -13.09
N SER A 85 -11.32 0.59 -12.83
CA SER A 85 -11.81 0.12 -11.54
C SER A 85 -10.79 -0.74 -10.80
N MET A 86 -10.87 -0.71 -9.48
CA MET A 86 -10.09 -1.58 -8.60
C MET A 86 -11.04 -2.23 -7.59
N LYS A 87 -10.89 -3.53 -7.38
CA LYS A 87 -11.53 -4.29 -6.30
C LYS A 87 -10.46 -4.83 -5.36
N MET A 88 -10.87 -5.26 -4.17
CA MET A 88 -10.00 -6.02 -3.26
C MET A 88 -10.55 -7.44 -3.18
N VAL A 89 -9.80 -8.40 -3.70
CA VAL A 89 -10.23 -9.79 -3.84
C VAL A 89 -9.49 -10.70 -2.87
N ALA A 90 -10.20 -11.71 -2.34
CA ALA A 90 -9.61 -12.63 -1.37
C ALA A 90 -8.51 -13.50 -1.99
N LEU A 91 -7.36 -13.54 -1.30
CA LEU A 91 -6.26 -14.45 -1.57
C LEU A 91 -6.45 -15.72 -0.71
N LYS A 92 -6.41 -16.90 -1.33
CA LYS A 92 -6.78 -18.18 -0.70
C LYS A 92 -5.65 -18.77 0.14
N SER A 93 -4.42 -18.69 -0.35
CA SER A 93 -3.24 -19.30 0.29
C SER A 93 -1.93 -18.71 -0.25
N LEU A 94 -0.80 -19.18 0.27
CA LEU A 94 0.50 -18.83 -0.29
C LEU A 94 0.72 -19.47 -1.68
N GLU A 95 0.30 -20.72 -1.85
CA GLU A 95 0.34 -21.42 -3.14
C GLU A 95 -0.51 -20.70 -4.20
N ASP A 96 -1.68 -20.19 -3.79
CA ASP A 96 -2.52 -19.35 -4.64
C ASP A 96 -1.77 -18.09 -5.11
N TYR A 97 -1.09 -17.39 -4.20
CA TYR A 97 -0.24 -16.25 -4.54
C TYR A 97 0.91 -16.62 -5.49
N GLU A 98 1.56 -17.76 -5.27
CA GLU A 98 2.68 -18.23 -6.10
C GLU A 98 2.26 -18.45 -7.55
N ASN A 99 1.05 -18.97 -7.75
CA ASN A 99 0.46 -19.29 -9.04
C ASN A 99 -0.26 -18.11 -9.74
N LEU A 100 -0.38 -16.94 -9.12
CA LEU A 100 -1.02 -15.78 -9.76
C LEU A 100 -0.25 -15.34 -11.01
N PRO A 101 -0.93 -15.08 -12.14
CA PRO A 101 -0.31 -14.50 -13.32
C PRO A 101 0.17 -13.07 -13.06
N LEU A 102 1.12 -12.63 -13.88
CA LEU A 102 1.59 -11.25 -13.89
C LEU A 102 0.79 -10.41 -14.88
N THR A 103 0.45 -9.19 -14.47
CA THR A 103 -0.03 -8.14 -15.37
C THR A 103 1.10 -7.56 -16.22
N ASN A 104 0.75 -6.73 -17.21
CA ASN A 104 1.69 -5.90 -17.97
C ASN A 104 2.52 -4.93 -17.10
N TRP A 105 2.17 -4.74 -15.82
CA TRP A 105 2.94 -3.94 -14.86
C TRP A 105 3.82 -4.79 -13.93
N ASN A 106 3.99 -6.08 -14.23
CA ASN A 106 4.71 -7.05 -13.38
C ASN A 106 4.14 -7.15 -11.96
N ILE A 107 2.84 -6.91 -11.81
CA ILE A 107 2.11 -7.10 -10.55
C ILE A 107 1.31 -8.39 -10.67
N LYS A 108 1.39 -9.26 -9.66
CA LYS A 108 0.56 -10.46 -9.55
C LYS A 108 -0.90 -10.07 -9.31
N GLN A 109 -1.84 -10.66 -10.04
CA GLN A 109 -3.27 -10.60 -9.72
C GLN A 109 -4.00 -11.82 -10.31
N PRO A 110 -5.17 -12.21 -9.78
CA PRO A 110 -6.03 -13.19 -10.44
C PRO A 110 -6.38 -12.78 -11.87
N SER A 111 -6.57 -13.74 -12.77
CA SER A 111 -7.06 -13.48 -14.11
C SER A 111 -8.54 -13.06 -14.09
N ASP A 112 -9.00 -12.39 -15.16
CA ASP A 112 -10.39 -11.87 -15.22
C ASP A 112 -11.46 -12.99 -15.15
N ASP A 113 -11.11 -14.22 -15.53
CA ASP A 113 -11.96 -15.42 -15.46
C ASP A 113 -11.93 -16.11 -14.08
N ASP A 114 -10.96 -15.77 -13.22
CA ASP A 114 -10.87 -16.27 -11.85
C ASP A 114 -11.77 -15.43 -10.93
N ILE A 115 -13.02 -15.88 -10.78
CA ILE A 115 -14.02 -15.19 -9.95
C ILE A 115 -13.63 -15.32 -8.47
N ARG A 116 -13.27 -14.17 -7.88
CA ARG A 116 -12.94 -14.03 -6.46
C ARG A 116 -13.95 -13.17 -5.72
N THR A 117 -14.09 -13.47 -4.43
CA THR A 117 -14.91 -12.68 -3.51
C THR A 117 -14.35 -11.27 -3.33
N ASP A 118 -15.15 -10.24 -3.65
CA ASP A 118 -14.84 -8.84 -3.33
C ASP A 118 -15.03 -8.59 -1.83
N ALA A 119 -14.10 -7.88 -1.22
CA ALA A 119 -14.17 -7.47 0.16
C ALA A 119 -15.45 -6.69 0.49
N LEU A 120 -15.88 -5.79 -0.40
CA LEU A 120 -17.07 -4.95 -0.18
C LEU A 120 -18.39 -5.74 -0.27
N GLU A 121 -18.40 -6.87 -0.98
CA GLU A 121 -19.58 -7.75 -1.09
C GLU A 121 -19.76 -8.61 0.16
N THR A 122 -18.74 -8.70 1.03
CA THR A 122 -18.69 -9.63 2.17
C THR A 122 -18.37 -8.95 3.50
N GLY A 123 -18.76 -7.69 3.65
CA GLY A 123 -18.66 -6.96 4.93
C GLY A 123 -17.51 -5.96 5.03
N GLY A 124 -16.78 -5.70 3.96
CA GLY A 124 -15.77 -4.64 3.90
C GLY A 124 -14.38 -5.09 4.35
N LEU A 125 -13.62 -4.17 4.94
CA LEU A 125 -12.22 -4.32 5.35
C LEU A 125 -12.01 -3.60 6.67
N ASP A 126 -11.20 -4.17 7.55
CA ASP A 126 -10.82 -3.53 8.81
C ASP A 126 -9.60 -2.63 8.60
N LEU A 127 -8.65 -3.08 7.78
CA LEU A 127 -7.38 -2.43 7.50
C LEU A 127 -7.03 -2.50 6.02
N ILE A 128 -6.54 -1.37 5.48
CA ILE A 128 -5.92 -1.30 4.15
C ILE A 128 -4.47 -0.84 4.31
N VAL A 129 -3.54 -1.71 3.92
CA VAL A 129 -2.13 -1.38 3.76
C VAL A 129 -1.96 -0.71 2.40
N MET A 130 -1.61 0.58 2.40
CA MET A 130 -1.66 1.43 1.21
C MET A 130 -0.28 1.69 0.60
N PRO A 131 -0.12 1.53 -0.74
CA PRO A 131 1.06 1.94 -1.46
C PRO A 131 0.99 3.42 -1.87
N GLY A 132 2.16 3.96 -2.21
CA GLY A 132 2.33 5.33 -2.69
C GLY A 132 3.79 5.62 -3.02
N LEU A 133 4.03 6.67 -3.79
CA LEU A 133 5.37 7.14 -4.11
C LEU A 133 5.95 7.99 -2.98
N ALA A 134 5.09 8.74 -2.27
CA ALA A 134 5.50 9.60 -1.18
C ALA A 134 4.35 9.83 -0.20
N PHE A 135 4.72 10.10 1.05
CA PHE A 135 3.78 10.35 2.14
C PHE A 135 4.24 11.52 3.02
N SER A 136 3.30 12.10 3.76
CA SER A 136 3.60 13.06 4.84
C SER A 136 3.11 12.50 6.17
N LEU A 137 3.68 12.99 7.28
CA LEU A 137 3.23 12.60 8.62
C LEU A 137 1.76 12.96 8.89
N ALA A 138 1.24 13.99 8.23
CA ALA A 138 -0.17 14.36 8.28
C ALA A 138 -1.09 13.41 7.50
N GLY A 139 -0.54 12.39 6.84
CA GLY A 139 -1.31 11.38 6.10
C GLY A 139 -1.56 11.73 4.63
N ALA A 140 -1.07 12.87 4.12
CA ALA A 140 -1.14 13.15 2.68
C ALA A 140 -0.35 12.09 1.91
N ARG A 141 -0.89 11.65 0.76
CA ARG A 141 -0.33 10.57 -0.06
C ARG A 141 -0.20 10.98 -1.52
N LEU A 142 0.96 10.71 -2.11
CA LEU A 142 1.20 10.84 -3.54
C LEU A 142 1.19 9.45 -4.20
N GLY A 143 0.07 9.08 -4.83
CA GLY A 143 0.00 7.86 -5.65
C GLY A 143 0.65 8.02 -7.04
N ARG A 144 0.65 6.92 -7.83
CA ARG A 144 1.22 6.87 -9.19
C ARG A 144 0.44 7.67 -10.25
N GLY A 145 -0.78 8.12 -9.93
CA GLY A 145 -1.54 9.09 -10.75
C GLY A 145 -2.87 8.62 -11.30
N LYS A 146 -3.19 7.31 -11.21
CA LYS A 146 -4.48 6.77 -11.67
C LYS A 146 -5.64 6.91 -10.67
N GLY A 147 -5.36 7.26 -9.42
CA GLY A 147 -6.41 7.52 -8.41
C GLY A 147 -7.16 6.27 -7.92
N TYR A 148 -6.70 5.05 -8.22
CA TYR A 148 -7.40 3.81 -7.83
C TYR A 148 -7.72 3.73 -6.34
N TYR A 149 -6.74 4.01 -5.48
CA TYR A 149 -6.92 3.97 -4.03
C TYR A 149 -7.85 5.07 -3.52
N ASP A 150 -7.77 6.27 -4.11
CA ASP A 150 -8.66 7.38 -3.73
C ASP A 150 -10.11 7.06 -4.10
N ALA A 151 -10.34 6.50 -5.29
CA ALA A 151 -11.64 6.02 -5.74
C ALA A 151 -12.16 4.84 -4.90
N TYR A 152 -11.29 3.88 -4.56
CA TYR A 152 -11.67 2.72 -3.76
C TYR A 152 -12.04 3.10 -2.32
N LEU A 153 -11.33 4.04 -1.69
CA LEU A 153 -11.68 4.53 -0.37
C LEU A 153 -13.02 5.27 -0.35
N LYS A 154 -13.30 6.10 -1.37
CA LYS A 154 -14.62 6.71 -1.53
C LYS A 154 -15.72 5.66 -1.63
N LYS A 155 -15.50 4.62 -2.45
CA LYS A 155 -16.43 3.47 -2.56
C LYS A 155 -16.62 2.78 -1.21
N CYS A 156 -15.57 2.56 -0.42
CA CYS A 156 -15.71 1.99 0.93
C CYS A 156 -16.64 2.84 1.80
N TYR A 157 -16.45 4.16 1.79
CA TYR A 157 -17.24 5.09 2.61
C TYR A 157 -18.71 5.16 2.17
N GLU A 158 -18.97 5.13 0.86
CA GLU A 158 -20.34 5.02 0.30
C GLU A 158 -21.04 3.74 0.74
N TYR A 159 -20.29 2.63 0.87
CA TYR A 159 -20.77 1.35 1.41
C TYR A 159 -20.88 1.32 2.94
N GLY A 160 -20.56 2.42 3.64
CA GLY A 160 -20.54 2.47 5.10
C GLY A 160 -19.35 1.77 5.76
N ASN A 161 -18.38 1.30 4.98
CA ASN A 161 -17.15 0.68 5.47
C ASN A 161 -16.03 1.74 5.62
N LYS A 162 -15.49 1.92 6.84
CA LYS A 162 -14.42 2.89 7.13
C LYS A 162 -13.16 2.17 7.63
N PRO A 163 -12.39 1.52 6.74
CA PRO A 163 -11.18 0.82 7.14
C PRO A 163 -10.14 1.79 7.69
N ILE A 164 -9.34 1.33 8.64
CA ILE A 164 -8.09 2.00 9.00
C ILE A 164 -7.15 1.91 7.80
N THR A 165 -6.47 3.00 7.48
CA THR A 165 -5.52 3.07 6.36
C THR A 165 -4.11 3.30 6.89
N ILE A 166 -3.20 2.38 6.56
CA ILE A 166 -1.80 2.46 6.99
C ILE A 166 -0.91 2.43 5.75
N ALA A 167 -0.16 3.49 5.53
CA ALA A 167 0.82 3.58 4.47
C ALA A 167 2.17 3.01 4.89
N LEU A 168 2.84 2.33 3.96
CA LEU A 168 4.23 1.90 4.13
C LEU A 168 5.13 2.81 3.29
N CYS A 169 6.14 3.41 3.92
CA CYS A 169 6.94 4.46 3.32
C CYS A 169 8.43 4.22 3.60
N PHE A 170 9.26 4.24 2.57
CA PHE A 170 10.71 4.38 2.76
C PHE A 170 11.01 5.73 3.41
N HIS A 171 12.07 5.79 4.21
CA HIS A 171 12.49 7.01 4.91
C HIS A 171 12.64 8.21 3.96
N GLN A 172 13.30 7.99 2.82
CA GLN A 172 13.55 9.02 1.80
C GLN A 172 12.28 9.50 1.09
N MET A 173 11.16 8.77 1.20
CA MET A 173 9.87 9.08 0.59
C MET A 173 8.92 9.82 1.54
N LEU A 174 9.40 10.17 2.74
CA LEU A 174 8.68 11.04 3.65
C LEU A 174 8.95 12.51 3.32
N PHE A 175 7.89 13.31 3.20
CA PHE A 175 7.96 14.73 2.90
C PHE A 175 7.06 15.53 3.83
N ASP A 176 7.47 16.73 4.21
CA ASP A 176 6.64 17.62 5.03
C ASP A 176 5.37 18.03 4.31
N ASN A 177 5.49 18.32 3.00
CA ASN A 177 4.40 18.83 2.19
C ASN A 177 4.24 18.00 0.91
N ILE A 178 3.01 17.51 0.70
CA ILE A 178 2.58 16.87 -0.54
C ILE A 178 1.45 17.70 -1.13
N PRO A 179 1.49 18.08 -2.43
CA PRO A 179 0.38 18.76 -3.06
C PRO A 179 -0.87 17.88 -3.04
N VAL A 180 -1.98 18.41 -2.52
CA VAL A 180 -3.27 17.72 -2.38
C VAL A 180 -4.34 18.47 -3.17
N ILE A 181 -5.23 17.73 -3.82
CA ILE A 181 -6.45 18.19 -4.47
C ILE A 181 -7.61 17.96 -3.49
N PRO A 182 -8.17 19.02 -2.89
CA PRO A 182 -9.27 18.90 -1.93
C PRO A 182 -10.47 18.14 -2.49
N GLY A 183 -11.08 17.28 -1.67
CA GLY A 183 -12.23 16.44 -2.04
C GLY A 183 -11.92 15.30 -3.02
N SER A 184 -10.72 15.25 -3.59
CA SER A 184 -10.30 14.18 -4.50
C SER A 184 -9.37 13.19 -3.82
N ASP A 185 -8.27 13.68 -3.23
CA ASP A 185 -7.28 12.82 -2.60
C ASP A 185 -7.70 12.42 -1.20
N MET A 186 -7.49 11.15 -0.89
CA MET A 186 -7.80 10.58 0.41
C MET A 186 -6.52 10.49 1.24
N PHE A 187 -6.61 10.98 2.48
CA PHE A 187 -5.51 10.90 3.45
C PHE A 187 -5.49 9.51 4.08
N VAL A 188 -4.29 9.06 4.47
CA VAL A 188 -4.12 7.84 5.26
C VAL A 188 -4.18 8.17 6.75
N ASN A 189 -4.60 7.21 7.57
CA ASN A 189 -4.67 7.38 9.02
C ASN A 189 -3.28 7.32 9.68
N LYS A 190 -2.38 6.50 9.15
CA LYS A 190 -1.02 6.33 9.68
C LYS A 190 -0.01 6.10 8.57
N VAL A 191 1.22 6.57 8.77
CA VAL A 191 2.38 6.28 7.91
C VAL A 191 3.42 5.56 8.75
N ILE A 192 3.84 4.38 8.31
CA ILE A 192 4.93 3.61 8.90
C ILE A 192 6.16 3.74 8.01
N TYR A 193 7.27 4.12 8.63
CA TYR A 193 8.56 4.33 8.01
C TYR A 193 9.68 4.04 9.02
N PRO A 194 10.92 3.79 8.57
CA PRO A 194 12.07 3.72 9.45
C PRO A 194 12.53 5.13 9.81
N ASP A 195 12.63 5.43 11.10
CA ASP A 195 13.24 6.66 11.60
C ASP A 195 14.78 6.54 11.62
N GLU A 196 15.45 7.63 11.96
CA GLU A 196 16.93 7.67 12.02
C GLU A 196 17.50 6.60 12.96
N ALA A 197 16.84 6.34 14.10
CA ALA A 197 17.31 5.34 15.05
C ALA A 197 17.24 3.93 14.46
N ASP A 198 16.13 3.57 13.80
CA ASP A 198 16.03 2.27 13.14
C ASP A 198 17.11 2.06 12.06
N LEU A 199 17.43 3.12 11.32
CA LEU A 199 18.41 3.08 10.24
C LEU A 199 19.85 2.96 10.75
N MET A 200 20.14 3.47 11.94
CA MET A 200 21.44 3.32 12.61
C MET A 200 21.59 1.93 13.24
N GLU A 201 20.59 1.45 13.98
CA GLU A 201 20.65 0.15 14.65
C GLU A 201 20.83 -1.01 13.67
N SER A 202 20.19 -0.93 12.51
CA SER A 202 20.26 -1.99 11.49
C SER A 202 21.55 -2.00 10.66
N ARG A 203 22.44 -1.02 10.79
CA ARG A 203 23.79 -1.04 10.17
C ARG A 203 24.86 -1.67 11.05
N THR A 204 24.53 -1.92 12.32
CA THR A 204 25.47 -2.39 13.34
C THR A 204 25.31 -3.90 13.62
N ARG A 205 24.34 -4.55 12.97
CA ARG A 205 24.08 -5.99 13.03
C ARG A 205 24.39 -6.62 11.67
#